data_AF-A0A0F4LM56-F1
#
_entry.id   AF-A0A0F4LM56-F1
#
_cell.length_a   1.000
_cell.length_b   1.000
_cell.length_c   1.000
_cell.angle_alpha   90.00
_cell.angle_beta   90.00
_cell.angle_gamma   90.00
#
_symmetry.space_group_name_H-M   'P 1'
#
loop_
_entity.id
_entity.type
_entity.pdbx_description
1 polymer ?
#
loop_
_entity_poly.entity_id
_entity_poly.type
_entity_poly.pdbx_seq_one_letter_code
_entity_poly.pdbx_strand_id
1 'polypeptide(L)'
;MEADNNYEQNTQLTIGRLAQELDLYYRKLKLPIKRLRTTSIGLSLEPKEEVAAADDYFGIDHVLPKTLYQFIKRQYSDYKKLVTLDVIAENNHISKRDFKHFVKNVMDRNERYQFLQPNIFIKSKSDAVKKSREDKIVDQYLKYKISFNTVVSAKVPQVRVRTGKNTETAEYIEVHLLEAVRTSTWKQGQVVGFYKRTESGYYPIVSLYNRTLKVETKIRLDPKSRGVLSITKRHSDKQPVIWSFAVNDLLSKNNENHKYNYLINMILSTVNKNHLGCSYRSRGDYNDPYIEMITDGITIDITDFQLKPEDSKKLREDKQHVYGDPKSVEKIKKLITESTNDVGCRITVDENKITIRGRYKKVSIAWIPEMSNEVMKAYEKIEAETGTPVDLLMGEAIVRDYRLMNGAIELSEDKDLITHDLVSEIGRASDWK
;
A
#
# COMPACT_ATOMS: atom_id res chain seq x y z
N MET A 1 -1.30 15.24 78.49
CA MET A 1 -0.61 16.01 77.44
C MET A 1 0.40 15.07 76.84
N GLU A 2 -0.10 14.17 76.01
CA GLU A 2 -0.01 14.26 74.54
C GLU A 2 1.34 13.71 74.07
N ALA A 3 1.37 12.38 73.94
CA ALA A 3 2.33 11.71 73.10
C ALA A 3 1.67 11.54 71.72
N ASP A 4 2.24 12.25 70.74
CA ASP A 4 1.99 12.10 69.31
C ASP A 4 2.11 10.64 68.88
N ASN A 5 0.98 10.00 68.61
CA ASN A 5 0.95 8.74 67.87
C ASN A 5 0.85 9.06 66.37
N ASN A 6 2.01 9.13 65.73
CA ASN A 6 2.16 9.04 64.29
C ASN A 6 1.66 7.65 63.82
N TYR A 7 0.38 7.55 63.46
CA TYR A 7 -0.18 6.44 62.70
C TYR A 7 0.28 6.55 61.24
N GLU A 8 1.52 6.16 60.95
CA GLU A 8 1.85 5.71 59.61
C GLU A 8 1.13 4.37 59.39
N GLN A 9 -0.03 4.41 58.74
CA GLN A 9 -0.68 3.21 58.21
C GLN A 9 0.33 2.48 57.32
N ASN A 10 0.93 1.42 57.86
CA ASN A 10 1.77 0.49 57.12
C ASN A 10 0.88 -0.25 56.13
N THR A 11 0.57 0.42 55.02
CA THR A 11 -0.54 0.03 54.16
C THR A 11 -0.04 -1.14 53.30
N GLN A 12 -0.41 -2.36 53.66
CA GLN A 12 0.07 -3.57 53.00
C GLN A 12 -0.22 -3.53 51.49
N LEU A 13 0.71 -4.04 50.68
CA LEU A 13 0.62 -4.07 49.21
C LEU A 13 -0.08 -5.35 48.75
N THR A 14 -1.37 -5.50 49.08
CA THR A 14 -2.13 -6.71 48.77
C THR A 14 -2.71 -6.72 47.35
N ILE A 15 -3.09 -7.91 46.85
CA ILE A 15 -3.82 -8.06 45.57
C ILE A 15 -5.15 -7.29 45.61
N GLY A 16 -5.86 -7.32 46.75
CA GLY A 16 -7.11 -6.59 46.94
C GLY A 16 -6.94 -5.09 46.74
N ARG A 17 -5.91 -4.51 47.38
CA ARG A 17 -5.57 -3.11 47.22
C ARG A 17 -5.14 -2.78 45.79
N LEU A 18 -4.30 -3.62 45.18
CA LEU A 18 -3.91 -3.44 43.78
C LEU A 18 -5.15 -3.39 42.88
N ALA A 19 -6.09 -4.33 43.06
CA ALA A 19 -7.32 -4.37 42.28
C ALA A 19 -8.17 -3.09 42.45
N GLN A 20 -8.29 -2.60 43.69
CA GLN A 20 -8.97 -1.35 43.99
C GLN A 20 -8.30 -0.15 43.30
N GLU A 21 -6.97 -0.03 43.40
CA GLU A 21 -6.22 1.06 42.73
C GLU A 21 -6.32 1.01 41.20
N LEU A 22 -6.53 -0.18 40.63
CA LEU A 22 -6.68 -0.37 39.19
C LEU A 22 -8.12 -0.27 38.69
N ASP A 23 -9.08 -0.08 39.60
CA ASP A 23 -10.52 -0.10 39.34
C ASP A 23 -10.95 -1.43 38.67
N LEU A 24 -10.58 -2.54 39.30
CA LEU A 24 -10.84 -3.89 38.82
C LEU A 24 -11.39 -4.78 39.93
N TYR A 25 -12.23 -5.73 39.55
CA TYR A 25 -12.51 -6.88 40.41
C TYR A 25 -11.24 -7.75 40.53
N TYR A 26 -10.81 -8.07 41.76
CA TYR A 26 -9.52 -8.71 42.01
C TYR A 26 -9.27 -9.96 41.16
N ARG A 27 -10.28 -10.82 40.93
CA ARG A 27 -10.13 -12.03 40.09
C ARG A 27 -9.64 -11.74 38.66
N LYS A 28 -9.80 -10.51 38.14
CA LYS A 28 -9.25 -10.09 36.84
C LYS A 28 -7.72 -10.03 36.82
N LEU A 29 -7.05 -10.01 37.98
CA LEU A 29 -5.58 -10.04 38.10
C LEU A 29 -4.99 -11.44 38.04
N LYS A 30 -5.78 -12.50 38.29
CA LYS A 30 -5.28 -13.89 38.34
C LYS A 30 -4.61 -14.31 37.03
N LEU A 31 -5.26 -14.06 35.90
CA LEU A 31 -4.72 -14.45 34.60
C LEU A 31 -3.48 -13.64 34.18
N PRO A 32 -3.44 -12.30 34.35
CA PRO A 32 -2.20 -11.52 34.21
C PRO A 32 -1.05 -12.02 35.08
N ILE A 33 -1.30 -12.31 36.36
CA ILE A 33 -0.27 -12.82 37.28
C ILE A 33 0.24 -14.18 36.83
N LYS A 34 -0.67 -15.12 36.51
CA LYS A 34 -0.30 -16.42 35.95
C LYS A 34 0.58 -16.32 34.70
N ARG A 35 0.34 -15.32 33.84
CA ARG A 35 1.14 -15.11 32.62
C ARG A 35 2.58 -14.74 32.92
N LEU A 36 2.88 -14.07 34.04
CA LEU A 36 4.26 -13.75 34.42
C LEU A 36 5.16 -15.00 34.50
N ARG A 37 4.60 -16.16 34.90
CA ARG A 37 5.33 -17.45 34.94
C ARG A 37 5.85 -17.91 33.57
N THR A 38 5.12 -17.58 32.51
CA THR A 38 5.37 -18.09 31.16
C THR A 38 5.94 -17.04 30.22
N THR A 39 6.03 -15.79 30.68
CA THR A 39 6.17 -14.64 29.81
C THR A 39 7.43 -13.86 30.13
N SER A 40 8.41 -13.91 29.21
CA SER A 40 9.68 -13.15 29.27
C SER A 40 9.46 -11.65 29.03
N ILE A 41 8.58 -11.01 29.80
CA ILE A 41 8.35 -9.57 29.75
C ILE A 41 9.17 -8.92 30.84
N GLY A 42 10.37 -8.45 30.46
CA GLY A 42 11.06 -7.31 31.05
C GLY A 42 11.31 -7.35 32.55
N LEU A 43 11.29 -8.53 33.14
CA LEU A 43 11.51 -8.71 34.55
C LEU A 43 12.65 -9.71 34.68
N SER A 44 13.77 -9.23 35.19
CA SER A 44 14.66 -10.08 35.99
C SER A 44 13.88 -10.43 37.26
N LEU A 45 12.82 -11.25 37.13
CA LEU A 45 12.08 -11.83 38.25
C LEU A 45 12.97 -12.91 38.84
N GLU A 46 14.05 -12.48 39.47
CA GLU A 46 14.51 -13.17 40.64
C GLU A 46 13.75 -12.60 41.82
N PRO A 47 12.97 -13.42 42.55
CA PRO A 47 12.73 -14.86 42.34
C PRO A 47 11.43 -15.16 41.57
N LYS A 48 11.48 -16.14 40.66
CA LYS A 48 10.28 -16.78 40.04
C LYS A 48 9.29 -17.34 41.08
N GLU A 49 9.79 -17.61 42.28
CA GLU A 49 9.05 -18.12 43.43
C GLU A 49 8.01 -17.11 43.94
N GLU A 50 8.30 -15.81 43.89
CA GLU A 50 7.34 -14.76 44.28
C GLU A 50 6.13 -14.71 43.35
N VAL A 51 6.37 -14.93 42.05
CA VAL A 51 5.29 -15.02 41.05
C VAL A 51 4.51 -16.32 41.21
N ALA A 52 5.19 -17.43 41.52
CA ALA A 52 4.53 -18.70 41.79
C ALA A 52 3.63 -18.59 43.04
N ALA A 53 4.13 -18.01 44.13
CA ALA A 53 3.35 -17.78 45.34
C ALA A 53 2.13 -16.89 45.09
N ALA A 54 2.27 -15.82 44.29
CA ALA A 54 1.16 -14.95 43.94
C ALA A 54 0.07 -15.62 43.06
N ASP A 55 0.45 -16.63 42.27
CA ASP A 55 -0.49 -17.43 41.45
C ASP A 55 -1.14 -18.56 42.27
N ASP A 56 -0.33 -19.31 43.02
CA ASP A 56 -0.74 -20.49 43.78
C ASP A 56 -1.59 -20.10 45.01
N TYR A 57 -1.26 -19.00 45.69
CA TYR A 57 -1.98 -18.46 46.86
C TYR A 57 -2.79 -17.20 46.53
N PHE A 58 -3.24 -17.06 45.29
CA PHE A 58 -4.01 -15.89 44.82
C PHE A 58 -5.25 -15.62 45.70
N GLY A 59 -5.28 -14.48 46.39
CA GLY A 59 -6.38 -14.06 47.26
C GLY A 59 -6.33 -12.56 47.55
N ILE A 60 -7.44 -12.00 48.06
CA ILE A 60 -7.57 -10.55 48.34
C ILE A 60 -6.48 -10.05 49.29
N ASP A 61 -6.18 -10.84 50.32
CA ASP A 61 -5.24 -10.47 51.40
C ASP A 61 -3.79 -10.87 51.11
N HIS A 62 -3.53 -11.52 49.97
CA HIS A 62 -2.18 -11.94 49.61
C HIS A 62 -1.29 -10.72 49.35
N VAL A 63 -0.18 -10.63 50.10
CA VAL A 63 0.79 -9.51 50.02
C VAL A 63 1.74 -9.75 48.85
N LEU A 64 1.86 -8.75 47.98
CA LEU A 64 2.80 -8.76 46.86
C LEU A 64 4.09 -8.02 47.23
N PRO A 65 5.25 -8.53 46.79
CA PRO A 65 6.49 -7.77 46.79
C PRO A 65 6.32 -6.44 46.06
N LYS A 66 6.94 -5.37 46.58
CA LYS A 66 6.81 -4.01 46.04
C LYS A 66 7.18 -3.95 44.55
N THR A 67 8.21 -4.68 44.13
CA THR A 67 8.66 -4.81 42.75
C THR A 67 7.56 -5.37 41.84
N LEU A 68 6.96 -6.49 42.23
CA LEU A 68 5.87 -7.15 41.51
C LEU A 68 4.60 -6.28 41.48
N TYR A 69 4.24 -5.67 42.61
CA TYR A 69 3.10 -4.76 42.73
C TYR A 69 3.22 -3.59 41.73
N GLN A 70 4.36 -2.89 41.76
CA GLN A 70 4.61 -1.75 40.86
C GLN A 70 4.70 -2.18 39.40
N PHE A 71 5.27 -3.36 39.13
CA PHE A 71 5.31 -3.90 37.77
C PHE A 71 3.92 -4.16 37.21
N ILE A 72 3.03 -4.86 37.93
CA ILE A 72 1.66 -5.14 37.48
C ILE A 72 0.91 -3.83 37.25
N LYS A 73 1.06 -2.85 38.16
CA LYS A 73 0.46 -1.51 38.03
C LYS A 73 0.94 -0.80 36.75
N ARG A 74 2.26 -0.82 36.47
CA ARG A 74 2.84 -0.28 35.23
C ARG A 74 2.29 -0.99 33.99
N GLN A 75 2.26 -2.33 33.98
CA GLN A 75 1.71 -3.11 32.87
C GLN A 75 0.24 -2.78 32.61
N TYR A 76 -0.56 -2.52 33.65
CA TYR A 76 -1.95 -2.13 33.47
C TYR A 76 -2.11 -0.72 32.88
N SER A 77 -1.28 0.23 33.32
CA SER A 77 -1.23 1.57 32.72
C SER A 77 -0.84 1.52 31.24
N ASP A 78 0.16 0.70 30.90
CA ASP A 78 0.59 0.49 29.52
C ASP A 78 -0.48 -0.23 28.69
N TYR A 79 -1.18 -1.23 29.26
CA TYR A 79 -2.27 -1.95 28.61
C TYR A 79 -3.36 -1.02 28.06
N LYS A 80 -3.73 0.04 28.79
CA LYS A 80 -4.73 1.03 28.34
C LYS A 80 -4.32 1.77 27.05
N LYS A 81 -3.02 1.79 26.74
CA LYS A 81 -2.44 2.41 25.54
C LYS A 81 -2.22 1.41 24.40
N LEU A 82 -2.56 0.15 24.59
CA LEU A 82 -2.44 -0.91 23.60
C LEU A 82 -3.78 -1.18 22.92
N VAL A 83 -3.70 -1.70 21.70
CA VAL A 83 -4.83 -2.17 20.89
C VAL A 83 -4.43 -3.51 20.26
N THR A 84 -5.37 -4.44 20.17
CA THR A 84 -5.08 -5.78 19.63
C THR A 84 -5.16 -5.79 18.10
N LEU A 85 -4.40 -6.68 17.44
CA LEU A 85 -4.41 -6.83 15.98
C LEU A 85 -5.82 -7.13 15.43
N ASP A 86 -6.67 -7.83 16.19
CA ASP A 86 -8.05 -8.08 15.78
C ASP A 86 -8.89 -6.81 15.73
N VAL A 87 -8.72 -5.94 16.74
CA VAL A 87 -9.43 -4.65 16.81
C VAL A 87 -8.93 -3.73 15.71
N ILE A 88 -7.61 -3.66 15.48
CA ILE A 88 -7.03 -2.89 14.37
C ILE A 88 -7.62 -3.36 13.03
N ALA A 89 -7.64 -4.69 12.80
CA ALA A 89 -8.15 -5.24 11.55
C ALA A 89 -9.64 -4.90 11.32
N GLU A 90 -10.45 -5.01 12.37
CA GLU A 90 -11.88 -4.69 12.30
C GLU A 90 -12.12 -3.20 12.02
N ASN A 91 -11.42 -2.31 12.73
CA ASN A 91 -11.50 -0.86 12.53
C ASN A 91 -11.10 -0.41 11.13
N ASN A 92 -10.23 -1.19 10.46
CA ASN A 92 -9.69 -0.86 9.14
C ASN A 92 -10.32 -1.70 8.01
N HIS A 93 -11.39 -2.45 8.30
CA HIS A 93 -12.11 -3.28 7.32
C HIS A 93 -11.22 -4.30 6.59
N ILE A 94 -10.23 -4.87 7.29
CA ILE A 94 -9.32 -5.89 6.77
C ILE A 94 -9.50 -7.23 7.50
N SER A 95 -9.12 -8.32 6.84
CA SER A 95 -9.17 -9.70 7.34
C SER A 95 -8.26 -9.86 8.57
N LYS A 96 -8.86 -10.24 9.70
CA LYS A 96 -8.15 -10.58 10.94
C LYS A 96 -7.09 -11.67 10.71
N ARG A 97 -7.43 -12.69 9.90
CA ARG A 97 -6.54 -13.81 9.58
C ARG A 97 -5.32 -13.33 8.78
N ASP A 98 -5.56 -12.59 7.70
CA ASP A 98 -4.50 -12.18 6.78
C ASP A 98 -3.60 -11.13 7.42
N PHE A 99 -4.17 -10.21 8.18
CA PHE A 99 -3.41 -9.19 8.91
C PHE A 99 -2.51 -9.82 9.97
N LYS A 100 -3.03 -10.78 10.75
CA LYS A 100 -2.20 -11.54 11.71
C LYS A 100 -1.11 -12.36 11.02
N HIS A 101 -1.41 -12.97 9.87
CA HIS A 101 -0.41 -13.71 9.08
C HIS A 101 0.72 -12.78 8.62
N PHE A 102 0.38 -11.60 8.09
CA PHE A 102 1.37 -10.59 7.71
C PHE A 102 2.29 -10.22 8.88
N VAL A 103 1.72 -9.84 10.02
CA VAL A 103 2.51 -9.42 11.20
C VAL A 103 3.39 -10.55 11.75
N LYS A 104 2.92 -11.81 11.68
CA LYS A 104 3.63 -12.96 12.27
C LYS A 104 4.62 -13.65 11.34
N ASN A 105 4.38 -13.63 10.03
CA ASN A 105 5.11 -14.47 9.07
C ASN A 105 5.75 -13.68 7.93
N VAL A 106 5.32 -12.45 7.65
CA VAL A 106 5.85 -11.64 6.54
C VAL A 106 6.73 -10.51 7.06
N MET A 107 6.28 -9.78 8.08
CA MET A 107 7.02 -8.65 8.65
C MET A 107 8.33 -9.11 9.30
N ASP A 108 9.42 -8.38 8.99
CA ASP A 108 10.73 -8.61 9.57
C ASP A 108 10.68 -8.67 11.11
N ARG A 109 11.55 -9.51 11.68
CA ARG A 109 11.56 -9.75 13.12
C ARG A 109 11.87 -8.47 13.90
N ASN A 110 12.80 -7.64 13.44
CA ASN A 110 13.17 -6.40 14.11
C ASN A 110 12.07 -5.34 13.98
N GLU A 111 11.48 -5.19 12.79
CA GLU A 111 10.33 -4.30 12.58
C GLU A 111 9.16 -4.67 13.50
N ARG A 112 8.85 -5.96 13.60
CA ARG A 112 7.80 -6.48 14.48
C ARG A 112 8.01 -6.09 15.94
N TYR A 113 9.25 -6.11 16.44
CA TYR A 113 9.56 -5.66 17.81
C TYR A 113 9.34 -4.16 18.03
N GLN A 114 9.35 -3.34 16.97
CA GLN A 114 9.04 -1.92 17.07
C GLN A 114 7.54 -1.66 17.29
N PHE A 115 6.69 -2.56 16.78
CA PHE A 115 5.23 -2.44 16.88
C PHE A 115 4.66 -3.23 18.05
N LEU A 116 5.02 -4.50 18.16
CA LEU A 116 4.43 -5.43 19.12
C LEU A 116 4.93 -5.12 20.53
N GLN A 117 3.98 -4.97 21.43
CA GLN A 117 4.22 -4.63 22.82
C GLN A 117 3.73 -5.79 23.69
N PRO A 118 4.65 -6.63 24.20
CA PRO A 118 4.29 -7.64 25.17
C PRO A 118 3.63 -7.00 26.40
N ASN A 119 2.51 -7.56 26.85
CA ASN A 119 1.80 -7.09 28.03
C ASN A 119 1.03 -8.23 28.70
N ILE A 120 1.10 -8.33 30.02
CA ILE A 120 0.49 -9.45 30.78
C ILE A 120 -1.04 -9.44 30.75
N PHE A 121 -1.68 -8.29 30.51
CA PHE A 121 -3.14 -8.20 30.41
C PHE A 121 -3.66 -8.68 29.05
N ILE A 122 -2.79 -8.84 28.05
CA ILE A 122 -3.15 -9.22 26.69
C ILE A 122 -3.03 -10.74 26.50
N LYS A 123 -4.02 -11.34 25.82
CA LYS A 123 -4.15 -12.80 25.70
C LYS A 123 -2.93 -13.48 25.09
N SER A 124 -2.25 -12.81 24.19
CA SER A 124 -1.13 -13.31 23.43
C SER A 124 -0.04 -12.24 23.35
N LYS A 125 1.21 -12.65 23.56
CA LYS A 125 2.39 -11.77 23.60
C LYS A 125 2.65 -11.04 22.28
N SER A 126 2.04 -11.51 21.19
CA SER A 126 2.31 -11.07 19.82
C SER A 126 1.10 -10.47 19.10
N ASP A 127 0.06 -10.10 19.85
CA ASP A 127 -1.21 -9.63 19.25
C ASP A 127 -1.56 -8.19 19.60
N ALA A 128 -0.65 -7.38 20.13
CA ALA A 128 -0.97 -5.99 20.50
C ALA A 128 0.10 -4.97 20.16
N VAL A 129 -0.39 -3.80 19.77
CA VAL A 129 0.38 -2.66 19.26
C VAL A 129 0.02 -1.44 20.10
N LYS A 130 0.96 -0.50 20.27
CA LYS A 130 0.64 0.82 20.82
C LYS A 130 -0.38 1.52 19.92
N LYS A 131 -1.41 2.11 20.51
CA LYS A 131 -2.42 2.92 19.78
C LYS A 131 -1.77 3.96 18.87
N SER A 132 -0.69 4.62 19.32
CA SER A 132 0.07 5.60 18.53
C SER A 132 0.82 5.04 17.32
N ARG A 133 0.81 3.72 17.10
CA ARG A 133 1.47 3.02 16.00
C ARG A 133 0.48 2.23 15.14
N GLU A 134 -0.81 2.27 15.43
CA GLU A 134 -1.86 1.57 14.68
C GLU A 134 -1.83 1.93 13.19
N ASP A 135 -1.85 3.22 12.85
CA ASP A 135 -1.84 3.67 11.46
C ASP A 135 -0.60 3.19 10.70
N LYS A 136 0.57 3.12 11.38
CA LYS A 136 1.83 2.72 10.75
C LYS A 136 1.86 1.23 10.39
N ILE A 137 1.36 0.36 11.26
CA ILE A 137 1.31 -1.08 10.98
C ILE A 137 0.25 -1.40 9.92
N VAL A 138 -0.85 -0.65 9.90
CA VAL A 138 -1.86 -0.74 8.84
C VAL A 138 -1.30 -0.28 7.51
N ASP A 139 -0.58 0.85 7.48
CA ASP A 139 0.09 1.36 6.27
C ASP A 139 1.04 0.33 5.65
N GLN A 140 1.90 -0.31 6.45
CA GLN A 140 2.79 -1.39 5.99
C GLN A 140 2.01 -2.60 5.45
N TYR A 141 0.91 -2.99 6.09
CA TYR A 141 0.07 -4.08 5.60
C TYR A 141 -0.61 -3.73 4.27
N LEU A 142 -1.14 -2.51 4.12
CA LEU A 142 -1.78 -2.08 2.89
C LEU A 142 -0.77 -1.97 1.75
N LYS A 143 0.44 -1.47 2.03
CA LYS A 143 1.57 -1.50 1.09
C LYS A 143 1.87 -2.91 0.61
N TYR A 144 1.98 -3.87 1.54
CA TYR A 144 2.10 -5.29 1.19
C TYR A 144 0.97 -5.77 0.26
N LYS A 145 -0.29 -5.42 0.56
CA LYS A 145 -1.41 -5.79 -0.30
C LYS A 145 -1.37 -5.13 -1.69
N ILE A 146 -0.77 -3.95 -1.81
CA ILE A 146 -0.58 -3.24 -3.08
C ILE A 146 0.52 -3.90 -3.91
N SER A 147 1.67 -4.26 -3.30
CA SER A 147 2.82 -4.87 -4.02
C SER A 147 2.44 -6.17 -4.74
N PHE A 148 1.52 -6.93 -4.15
CA PHE A 148 1.04 -8.22 -4.69
C PHE A 148 -0.37 -8.13 -5.30
N ASN A 149 -0.82 -6.93 -5.69
CA ASN A 149 -2.13 -6.75 -6.29
C ASN A 149 -2.10 -7.17 -7.77
N THR A 150 -2.91 -8.16 -8.13
CA THR A 150 -3.08 -8.60 -9.54
C THR A 150 -4.34 -8.02 -10.18
N VAL A 151 -5.24 -7.47 -9.37
CA VAL A 151 -6.51 -6.89 -9.81
C VAL A 151 -6.26 -5.45 -10.23
N VAL A 152 -6.53 -5.13 -11.50
CA VAL A 152 -6.28 -3.79 -12.05
C VAL A 152 -7.55 -2.95 -12.17
N SER A 153 -8.71 -3.61 -12.15
CA SER A 153 -10.03 -3.00 -12.09
C SER A 153 -11.00 -3.87 -11.29
N ALA A 154 -11.97 -3.25 -10.64
CA ALA A 154 -13.03 -3.98 -9.94
C ALA A 154 -14.32 -3.17 -9.83
N LYS A 155 -15.44 -3.90 -9.73
CA LYS A 155 -16.72 -3.33 -9.26
C LYS A 155 -16.67 -3.15 -7.75
N VAL A 156 -16.77 -1.90 -7.31
CA VAL A 156 -16.69 -1.51 -5.90
C VAL A 156 -17.92 -0.70 -5.48
N PRO A 157 -18.32 -0.73 -4.19
CA PRO A 157 -19.53 -0.04 -3.77
C PRO A 157 -19.44 1.48 -3.97
N GLN A 158 -20.51 2.08 -4.47
CA GLN A 158 -20.59 3.53 -4.70
C GLN A 158 -21.17 4.27 -3.48
N VAL A 159 -20.68 5.48 -3.21
CA VAL A 159 -21.38 6.45 -2.35
C VAL A 159 -22.71 6.82 -3.01
N ARG A 160 -23.84 6.40 -2.42
CA ARG A 160 -25.17 6.74 -2.93
C ARG A 160 -25.34 8.26 -2.97
N VAL A 161 -25.55 8.80 -4.17
CA VAL A 161 -25.94 10.20 -4.33
C VAL A 161 -27.46 10.22 -4.38
N ARG A 162 -28.11 10.80 -3.35
CA ARG A 162 -29.53 11.16 -3.45
C ARG A 162 -29.65 12.21 -4.54
N THR A 163 -30.06 11.79 -5.73
CA THR A 163 -30.58 12.71 -6.73
C THR A 163 -32.06 12.92 -6.40
N GLY A 164 -32.58 14.14 -6.55
CA GLY A 164 -33.98 14.49 -6.18
C GLY A 164 -35.07 13.77 -7.00
N LYS A 165 -34.69 12.77 -7.81
CA LYS A 165 -35.57 11.81 -8.47
C LYS A 165 -35.22 10.45 -7.89
N ASN A 166 -36.22 9.65 -7.52
CA ASN A 166 -36.11 8.30 -6.95
C ASN A 166 -35.48 7.27 -7.91
N THR A 167 -34.40 7.63 -8.61
CA THR A 167 -33.58 6.75 -9.42
C THR A 167 -32.40 6.34 -8.55
N GLU A 168 -32.44 5.10 -8.05
CA GLU A 168 -31.32 4.45 -7.41
C GLU A 168 -30.15 4.42 -8.41
N THR A 169 -29.06 5.11 -8.08
CA THR A 169 -27.81 4.97 -8.85
C THR A 169 -27.21 3.61 -8.53
N ALA A 170 -26.53 3.00 -9.52
CA ALA A 170 -25.91 1.69 -9.40
C ALA A 170 -25.19 1.52 -8.05
N GLU A 171 -25.47 0.42 -7.34
CA GLU A 171 -24.87 0.15 -6.02
C GLU A 171 -23.34 0.02 -6.10
N TYR A 172 -22.82 -0.28 -7.29
CA TYR A 172 -21.42 -0.48 -7.59
C TYR A 172 -21.01 0.33 -8.81
N ILE A 173 -19.76 0.79 -8.79
CA ILE A 173 -19.07 1.37 -9.94
C ILE A 173 -17.85 0.54 -10.27
N GLU A 174 -17.53 0.43 -11.55
CA GLU A 174 -16.24 -0.08 -12.00
C GLU A 174 -15.20 1.04 -11.86
N VAL A 175 -14.08 0.71 -11.23
CA VAL A 175 -12.93 1.60 -11.10
C VAL A 175 -11.64 0.87 -11.42
N HIS A 176 -10.66 1.60 -11.93
CA HIS A 176 -9.33 1.12 -12.29
C HIS A 176 -8.28 1.66 -11.32
N LEU A 177 -7.10 1.04 -11.31
CA LEU A 177 -5.93 1.59 -10.62
C LEU A 177 -5.64 3.02 -11.10
N LEU A 178 -5.15 3.84 -10.18
CA LEU A 178 -4.79 5.24 -10.32
C LEU A 178 -5.95 6.22 -10.58
N GLU A 179 -7.18 5.74 -10.74
CA GLU A 179 -8.33 6.63 -10.86
C GLU A 179 -8.54 7.48 -9.60
N ALA A 180 -8.79 8.77 -9.80
CA ALA A 180 -9.09 9.68 -8.72
C ALA A 180 -10.53 9.46 -8.23
N VAL A 181 -10.66 9.44 -6.91
CA VAL A 181 -11.90 9.10 -6.22
C VAL A 181 -12.09 10.01 -5.01
N ARG A 182 -13.33 10.03 -4.53
CA ARG A 182 -13.67 10.58 -3.22
C ARG A 182 -14.29 9.51 -2.34
N THR A 183 -13.94 9.56 -1.07
CA THR A 183 -14.49 8.69 -0.03
C THR A 183 -15.87 9.16 0.41
N SER A 184 -16.55 8.34 1.23
CA SER A 184 -17.78 8.72 1.92
C SER A 184 -17.64 9.97 2.81
N THR A 185 -16.43 10.26 3.28
CA THR A 185 -16.09 11.45 4.07
C THR A 185 -15.59 12.63 3.22
N TRP A 186 -15.80 12.56 1.90
CA TRP A 186 -15.44 13.61 0.92
C TRP A 186 -13.94 13.89 0.79
N LYS A 187 -13.09 13.05 1.37
CA LYS A 187 -11.65 13.10 1.15
C LYS A 187 -11.31 12.58 -0.24
N GLN A 188 -10.40 13.28 -0.91
CA GLN A 188 -9.90 12.91 -2.24
C GLN A 188 -8.71 11.95 -2.12
N GLY A 189 -8.57 11.09 -3.12
CA GLY A 189 -7.46 10.16 -3.23
C GLY A 189 -7.41 9.49 -4.59
N GLN A 190 -6.47 8.56 -4.73
CA GLN A 190 -6.33 7.70 -5.90
C GLN A 190 -6.45 6.24 -5.49
N VAL A 191 -7.10 5.44 -6.32
CA VAL A 191 -7.14 3.97 -6.12
C VAL A 191 -5.74 3.42 -6.38
N VAL A 192 -5.15 2.78 -5.38
CA VAL A 192 -3.79 2.22 -5.45
C VAL A 192 -3.76 0.70 -5.32
N GLY A 193 -4.91 0.08 -5.17
CA GLY A 193 -5.04 -1.37 -5.10
C GLY A 193 -6.47 -1.79 -4.81
N PHE A 194 -6.71 -3.10 -4.86
CA PHE A 194 -8.01 -3.67 -4.51
C PHE A 194 -7.87 -4.72 -3.41
N TYR A 195 -8.63 -4.51 -2.34
CA TYR A 195 -8.74 -5.43 -1.22
C TYR A 195 -9.92 -6.39 -1.46
N LYS A 196 -9.64 -7.68 -1.64
CA LYS A 196 -10.68 -8.69 -1.82
C LYS A 196 -11.48 -8.85 -0.53
N ARG A 197 -12.79 -8.61 -0.60
CA ARG A 197 -13.74 -8.97 0.48
C ARG A 197 -14.05 -10.45 0.31
N THR A 198 -13.87 -11.25 1.35
CA THR A 198 -14.20 -12.70 1.43
C THR A 198 -14.76 -13.33 0.13
N GLU A 199 -16.02 -13.77 0.07
CA GLU A 199 -16.61 -14.39 -1.14
C GLU A 199 -17.26 -13.38 -2.09
N SER A 200 -17.31 -12.09 -1.72
CA SER A 200 -18.19 -11.11 -2.38
C SER A 200 -17.49 -9.76 -2.65
N GLY A 201 -16.82 -9.66 -3.79
CA GLY A 201 -16.36 -8.40 -4.39
C GLY A 201 -15.11 -7.78 -3.78
N TYR A 202 -14.86 -6.51 -4.10
CA TYR A 202 -13.65 -5.78 -3.73
C TYR A 202 -13.96 -4.46 -3.03
N TYR A 203 -13.06 -4.05 -2.13
CA TYR A 203 -12.94 -2.68 -1.65
C TYR A 203 -11.69 -2.03 -2.25
N PRO A 204 -11.75 -0.76 -2.68
CA PRO A 204 -10.56 -0.06 -3.13
C PRO A 204 -9.65 0.26 -1.93
N ILE A 205 -8.35 0.07 -2.14
CA ILE A 205 -7.30 0.67 -1.33
C ILE A 205 -7.02 2.03 -1.94
N VAL A 206 -7.16 3.10 -1.15
CA VAL A 206 -7.07 4.49 -1.62
C VAL A 206 -5.89 5.17 -0.94
N SER A 207 -5.02 5.78 -1.75
CA SER A 207 -4.05 6.77 -1.31
C SER A 207 -4.72 8.12 -1.23
N LEU A 208 -5.06 8.54 -0.02
CA LEU A 208 -5.71 9.82 0.22
C LEU A 208 -4.69 10.95 0.14
N TYR A 209 -5.14 12.09 -0.39
CA TYR A 209 -4.30 13.29 -0.54
C TYR A 209 -3.79 13.83 0.80
N ASN A 210 -4.47 13.50 1.90
CA ASN A 210 -3.98 13.76 3.26
C ASN A 210 -2.91 12.75 3.74
N ARG A 211 -2.28 12.01 2.82
CA ARG A 211 -1.10 11.15 3.06
C ARG A 211 -1.42 9.90 3.88
N THR A 212 -2.59 9.31 3.66
CA THR A 212 -2.99 8.08 4.36
C THR A 212 -3.47 7.02 3.37
N LEU A 213 -3.05 5.78 3.59
CA LEU A 213 -3.62 4.62 2.90
C LEU A 213 -4.82 4.10 3.68
N LYS A 214 -5.93 3.84 2.99
CA LYS A 214 -7.14 3.27 3.60
C LYS A 214 -7.84 2.30 2.67
N VAL A 215 -8.46 1.28 3.26
CA VAL A 215 -9.48 0.49 2.59
C VAL A 215 -10.81 1.24 2.74
N GLU A 216 -11.40 1.63 1.62
CA GLU A 216 -12.65 2.40 1.63
C GLU A 216 -13.83 1.50 1.27
N THR A 217 -14.86 1.52 2.11
CA THR A 217 -16.03 0.65 1.90
C THR A 217 -16.96 1.15 0.82
N LYS A 218 -16.91 2.46 0.51
CA LYS A 218 -17.67 3.15 -0.54
C LYS A 218 -16.88 4.32 -1.09
N ILE A 219 -16.86 4.45 -2.41
CA ILE A 219 -16.20 5.55 -3.11
C ILE A 219 -17.09 6.15 -4.21
N ARG A 220 -16.64 7.23 -4.82
CA ARG A 220 -17.19 7.78 -6.06
C ARG A 220 -16.06 8.31 -6.92
N LEU A 221 -16.23 8.31 -8.23
CA LEU A 221 -15.26 8.91 -9.16
C LEU A 221 -15.15 10.43 -8.94
N ASP A 222 -13.93 10.94 -9.10
CA ASP A 222 -13.61 12.37 -8.98
C ASP A 222 -12.79 12.86 -10.18
N PRO A 223 -13.23 13.91 -10.91
CA PRO A 223 -14.50 14.61 -10.74
C PRO A 223 -15.67 13.72 -11.16
N LYS A 224 -16.89 14.03 -10.69
CA LYS A 224 -18.10 13.25 -11.00
C LYS A 224 -18.36 13.13 -12.52
N SER A 225 -17.86 14.09 -13.30
CA SER A 225 -17.97 14.13 -14.76
C SER A 225 -17.03 13.18 -15.50
N ARG A 226 -16.06 12.54 -14.82
CA ARG A 226 -15.00 11.74 -15.45
C ARG A 226 -15.52 10.55 -16.28
N GLY A 227 -16.74 10.07 -16.01
CA GLY A 227 -17.27 8.86 -16.65
C GLY A 227 -16.45 7.63 -16.27
N VAL A 228 -16.81 6.47 -16.81
CA VAL A 228 -16.01 5.24 -16.63
C VAL A 228 -14.82 5.31 -17.59
N LEU A 229 -13.61 5.07 -17.07
CA LEU A 229 -12.41 4.95 -17.91
C LEU A 229 -12.57 3.77 -18.88
N SER A 230 -12.51 4.06 -20.18
CA SER A 230 -12.56 3.04 -21.23
C SER A 230 -11.15 2.63 -21.59
N ILE A 231 -10.70 1.50 -21.05
CA ILE A 231 -9.37 0.95 -21.33
C ILE A 231 -9.47 -0.02 -22.50
N THR A 232 -8.75 0.28 -23.57
CA THR A 232 -8.54 -0.66 -24.68
C THR A 232 -7.29 -1.50 -24.41
N LYS A 233 -7.26 -2.74 -24.93
CA LYS A 233 -6.04 -3.55 -24.86
C LYS A 233 -4.92 -2.85 -25.64
N ARG A 234 -3.71 -2.87 -25.10
CA ARG A 234 -2.53 -2.29 -25.76
C ARG A 234 -2.27 -2.91 -27.12
N HIS A 235 -1.87 -2.08 -28.08
CA HIS A 235 -1.45 -2.52 -29.40
C HIS A 235 -0.04 -3.14 -29.32
N SER A 236 0.05 -4.46 -29.54
CA SER A 236 1.32 -5.20 -29.43
C SER A 236 2.39 -4.79 -30.46
N ASP A 237 2.01 -4.05 -31.49
CA ASP A 237 2.90 -3.50 -32.52
C ASP A 237 3.51 -2.14 -32.12
N LYS A 238 2.94 -1.45 -31.13
CA LYS A 238 3.46 -0.17 -30.65
C LYS A 238 4.42 -0.35 -29.49
N GLN A 239 5.43 0.52 -29.42
CA GLN A 239 6.40 0.52 -28.33
C GLN A 239 5.76 1.04 -27.04
N PRO A 240 5.81 0.28 -25.93
CA PRO A 240 5.16 0.66 -24.69
C PRO A 240 5.87 1.85 -24.01
N VAL A 241 5.09 2.68 -23.34
CA VAL A 241 5.56 3.66 -22.36
C VAL A 241 5.20 3.14 -20.97
N ILE A 242 6.20 2.97 -20.11
CA ILE A 242 6.02 2.47 -18.74
C ILE A 242 6.12 3.64 -17.78
N TRP A 243 5.00 3.96 -17.13
CA TRP A 243 4.88 4.94 -16.07
C TRP A 243 4.94 4.21 -14.74
N SER A 244 5.87 4.57 -13.86
CA SER A 244 6.05 3.95 -12.56
C SER A 244 5.73 4.95 -11.46
N PHE A 245 4.69 4.68 -10.68
CA PHE A 245 4.26 5.54 -9.58
C PHE A 245 4.53 4.84 -8.25
N ALA A 246 5.55 5.31 -7.52
CA ALA A 246 5.79 4.85 -6.16
C ALA A 246 4.64 5.29 -5.25
N VAL A 247 4.03 4.35 -4.53
CA VAL A 247 2.94 4.67 -3.59
C VAL A 247 3.45 5.60 -2.49
N ASN A 248 4.72 5.45 -2.07
CA ASN A 248 5.34 6.33 -1.09
C ASN A 248 5.39 7.80 -1.54
N ASP A 249 5.57 8.08 -2.82
CA ASP A 249 5.57 9.45 -3.35
C ASP A 249 4.17 10.06 -3.37
N LEU A 250 3.14 9.23 -3.59
CA LEU A 250 1.74 9.64 -3.45
C LEU A 250 1.39 10.01 -1.98
N LEU A 251 2.10 9.43 -1.01
CA LEU A 251 1.94 9.69 0.43
C LEU A 251 2.93 10.73 0.98
N SER A 252 3.93 11.14 0.20
CA SER A 252 5.07 11.93 0.69
C SER A 252 4.65 13.32 1.17
N LYS A 253 5.30 13.78 2.24
CA LYS A 253 5.10 15.16 2.75
C LYS A 253 5.63 16.23 1.79
N ASN A 254 6.66 15.89 1.02
CA ASN A 254 7.29 16.77 0.04
C ASN A 254 6.41 16.98 -1.21
N ASN A 255 5.33 16.19 -1.33
CA ASN A 255 4.32 16.33 -2.36
C ASN A 255 3.33 17.46 -2.00
N GLU A 256 3.85 18.62 -1.59
CA GLU A 256 3.08 19.77 -1.06
C GLU A 256 2.02 20.29 -2.04
N ASN A 257 2.09 19.93 -3.32
CA ASN A 257 1.12 20.34 -4.34
C ASN A 257 0.45 19.17 -5.07
N HIS A 258 0.39 17.95 -4.51
CA HIS A 258 -0.26 16.79 -5.16
C HIS A 258 0.16 16.57 -6.62
N LYS A 259 1.41 16.93 -6.98
CA LYS A 259 1.85 17.11 -8.37
C LYS A 259 1.78 15.79 -9.14
N TYR A 260 2.17 14.71 -8.48
CA TYR A 260 2.05 13.35 -9.02
C TYR A 260 0.58 12.95 -9.23
N ASN A 261 -0.32 13.33 -8.33
CA ASN A 261 -1.76 13.05 -8.51
C ASN A 261 -2.32 13.78 -9.74
N TYR A 262 -1.91 15.04 -9.94
CA TYR A 262 -2.29 15.82 -11.11
C TYR A 262 -1.72 15.23 -12.40
N LEU A 263 -0.45 14.81 -12.40
CA LEU A 263 0.16 14.15 -13.55
C LEU A 263 -0.60 12.87 -13.93
N ILE A 264 -0.87 12.00 -12.96
CA ILE A 264 -1.66 10.78 -13.17
C ILE A 264 -3.02 11.12 -13.77
N ASN A 265 -3.71 12.13 -13.23
CA ASN A 265 -5.01 12.55 -13.74
C ASN A 265 -4.93 13.06 -15.20
N MET A 266 -3.89 13.80 -15.55
CA MET A 266 -3.66 14.24 -16.94
C MET A 266 -3.42 13.04 -17.86
N ILE A 267 -2.56 12.09 -17.46
CA ILE A 267 -2.28 10.88 -18.24
C ILE A 267 -3.56 10.07 -18.47
N LEU A 268 -4.34 9.79 -17.42
CA LEU A 268 -5.59 9.05 -17.52
C LEU A 268 -6.62 9.77 -18.41
N SER A 269 -6.73 11.08 -18.29
CA SER A 269 -7.63 11.88 -19.13
C SER A 269 -7.22 11.83 -20.61
N THR A 270 -5.92 11.91 -20.90
CA THR A 270 -5.40 11.80 -22.28
C THR A 270 -5.59 10.39 -22.84
N VAL A 271 -5.34 9.35 -22.04
CA VAL A 271 -5.58 7.95 -22.43
C VAL A 271 -7.05 7.73 -22.78
N ASN A 272 -7.96 8.21 -21.93
CA ASN A 272 -9.40 8.08 -22.16
C ASN A 272 -9.87 8.88 -23.39
N LYS A 273 -9.45 10.15 -23.52
CA LYS A 273 -9.81 11.04 -24.64
C LYS A 273 -9.39 10.47 -25.99
N ASN A 274 -8.24 9.82 -26.04
CA ASN A 274 -7.64 9.29 -27.27
C ASN A 274 -7.85 7.77 -27.44
N HIS A 275 -8.61 7.12 -26.55
CA HIS A 275 -8.85 5.67 -26.53
C HIS A 275 -7.57 4.82 -26.61
N LEU A 276 -6.51 5.27 -25.92
CA LEU A 276 -5.20 4.61 -25.98
C LEU A 276 -5.21 3.30 -25.22
N GLY A 277 -4.49 2.32 -25.77
CA GLY A 277 -4.29 1.04 -25.12
C GLY A 277 -3.51 1.18 -23.82
N CYS A 278 -4.03 0.60 -22.74
CA CYS A 278 -3.44 0.69 -21.40
C CYS A 278 -3.56 -0.63 -20.63
N SER A 279 -2.54 -0.94 -19.84
CA SER A 279 -2.55 -2.03 -18.87
C SER A 279 -1.88 -1.58 -17.57
N TYR A 280 -2.14 -2.27 -16.47
CA TYR A 280 -1.49 -1.97 -15.19
C TYR A 280 -0.84 -3.21 -14.60
N ARG A 281 0.14 -3.01 -13.74
CA ARG A 281 0.64 -4.04 -12.82
C ARG A 281 1.18 -3.41 -11.55
N SER A 282 1.15 -4.17 -10.47
CA SER A 282 1.82 -3.81 -9.23
C SER A 282 3.22 -4.42 -9.19
N ARG A 283 4.19 -3.67 -8.66
CA ARG A 283 5.58 -4.08 -8.47
C ARG A 283 6.13 -3.56 -7.14
N GLY A 284 7.38 -3.90 -6.84
CA GLY A 284 8.07 -3.52 -5.61
C GLY A 284 7.78 -4.46 -4.45
N ASP A 285 8.21 -4.07 -3.26
CA ASP A 285 7.93 -4.76 -2.01
C ASP A 285 7.02 -3.91 -1.12
N TYR A 286 6.79 -4.33 0.12
CA TYR A 286 5.91 -3.60 1.04
C TYR A 286 6.55 -2.35 1.66
N ASN A 287 7.87 -2.18 1.52
CA ASN A 287 8.56 -0.94 1.91
C ASN A 287 8.44 0.09 0.80
N ASP A 288 8.50 -0.33 -0.46
CA ASP A 288 8.42 0.54 -1.62
C ASP A 288 7.55 -0.05 -2.76
N PRO A 289 6.22 -0.03 -2.62
CA PRO A 289 5.33 -0.52 -3.66
C PRO A 289 5.17 0.49 -4.80
N TYR A 290 5.06 -0.04 -6.01
CA TYR A 290 4.85 0.73 -7.24
C TYR A 290 3.60 0.25 -7.96
N ILE A 291 2.91 1.19 -8.59
CA ILE A 291 1.91 0.89 -9.61
C ILE A 291 2.49 1.32 -10.94
N GLU A 292 2.64 0.37 -11.85
CA GLU A 292 3.02 0.65 -13.21
C GLU A 292 1.79 0.74 -14.10
N MET A 293 1.69 1.85 -14.84
CA MET A 293 0.76 2.00 -15.94
C MET A 293 1.55 1.87 -17.24
N ILE A 294 1.10 1.01 -18.15
CA ILE A 294 1.80 0.71 -19.40
C ILE A 294 0.88 1.12 -20.54
N THR A 295 1.28 2.15 -21.29
CA THR A 295 0.47 2.73 -22.36
C THR A 295 1.13 2.57 -23.72
N ASP A 296 0.35 2.74 -24.79
CA ASP A 296 0.91 3.18 -26.06
C ASP A 296 1.63 4.54 -25.90
N GLY A 297 2.37 4.96 -26.94
CA GLY A 297 2.87 6.33 -27.03
C GLY A 297 1.74 7.35 -26.87
N ILE A 298 1.98 8.38 -26.07
CA ILE A 298 0.98 9.37 -25.67
C ILE A 298 1.43 10.77 -26.04
N THR A 299 0.49 11.62 -26.44
CA THR A 299 0.70 13.06 -26.62
C THR A 299 -0.24 13.80 -25.67
N ILE A 300 0.35 14.48 -24.69
CA ILE A 300 -0.36 15.28 -23.70
C ILE A 300 -0.35 16.74 -24.18
N ASP A 301 -1.51 17.28 -24.50
CA ASP A 301 -1.69 18.70 -24.79
C ASP A 301 -2.03 19.43 -23.49
N ILE A 302 -1.10 20.26 -23.00
CA ILE A 302 -1.25 20.94 -21.71
C ILE A 302 -2.43 21.93 -21.74
N THR A 303 -2.81 22.45 -22.91
CA THR A 303 -3.93 23.38 -23.04
C THR A 303 -5.28 22.75 -22.70
N ASP A 304 -5.39 21.41 -22.79
CA ASP A 304 -6.59 20.67 -22.37
C ASP A 304 -6.86 20.81 -20.86
N PHE A 305 -5.80 21.01 -20.08
CA PHE A 305 -5.84 21.01 -18.61
C PHE A 305 -5.75 22.41 -18.00
N GLN A 306 -5.40 23.42 -18.80
CA GLN A 306 -5.37 24.81 -18.36
C GLN A 306 -6.78 25.37 -18.15
N LEU A 307 -6.87 26.34 -17.24
CA LEU A 307 -8.07 27.12 -17.01
C LEU A 307 -8.26 28.10 -18.17
N LYS A 308 -9.45 28.08 -18.78
CA LYS A 308 -9.81 29.01 -19.86
C LYS A 308 -10.77 30.08 -19.34
N PRO A 309 -10.71 31.34 -19.84
CA PRO A 309 -11.65 32.39 -19.45
C PRO A 309 -13.12 32.02 -19.64
N GLU A 310 -13.42 31.26 -20.69
CA GLU A 310 -14.74 30.75 -21.06
C GLU A 310 -15.22 29.57 -20.21
N ASP A 311 -14.36 28.95 -19.39
CA ASP A 311 -14.76 27.86 -18.51
C ASP A 311 -15.74 28.36 -17.43
N SER A 312 -16.86 27.65 -17.25
CA SER A 312 -17.78 27.92 -16.15
C SER A 312 -17.08 27.91 -14.79
N LYS A 313 -17.56 28.67 -13.80
CA LYS A 313 -16.97 28.72 -12.45
C LYS A 313 -16.72 27.31 -11.88
N LYS A 314 -17.72 26.43 -11.99
CA LYS A 314 -17.65 25.04 -11.53
C LYS A 314 -16.61 24.22 -12.29
N LEU A 315 -16.52 24.38 -13.62
CA LEU A 315 -15.52 23.68 -14.42
C LEU A 315 -14.10 24.15 -14.09
N ARG A 316 -13.91 25.43 -13.82
CA ARG A 316 -12.61 25.97 -13.36
C ARG A 316 -12.22 25.40 -12.01
N GLU A 317 -13.13 25.37 -11.06
CA GLU A 317 -12.92 24.74 -9.75
C GLU A 317 -12.57 23.25 -9.92
N ASP A 318 -13.33 22.50 -10.70
CA ASP A 318 -13.08 21.08 -10.97
C ASP A 318 -11.71 20.86 -11.64
N LYS A 319 -11.36 21.63 -12.68
CA LYS A 319 -10.04 21.54 -13.34
C LYS A 319 -8.90 21.86 -12.38
N GLN A 320 -9.01 22.95 -11.62
CA GLN A 320 -8.01 23.35 -10.64
C GLN A 320 -7.82 22.27 -9.57
N HIS A 321 -8.89 21.62 -9.13
CA HIS A 321 -8.83 20.55 -8.14
C HIS A 321 -8.26 19.23 -8.69
N VAL A 322 -8.47 18.94 -9.97
CA VAL A 322 -8.14 17.64 -10.57
C VAL A 322 -6.77 17.63 -11.24
N TYR A 323 -6.42 18.72 -11.91
CA TYR A 323 -5.19 18.87 -12.70
C TYR A 323 -4.23 19.91 -12.12
N GLY A 324 -4.64 20.64 -11.07
CA GLY A 324 -3.87 21.73 -10.53
C GLY A 324 -3.84 22.91 -11.51
N ASP A 325 -2.65 23.51 -11.65
CA ASP A 325 -2.41 24.65 -12.53
C ASP A 325 -1.16 24.39 -13.39
N PRO A 326 -1.29 23.59 -14.48
CA PRO A 326 -0.17 23.20 -15.33
C PRO A 326 0.25 24.35 -16.25
N LYS A 327 0.91 25.37 -15.67
CA LYS A 327 1.36 26.58 -16.40
C LYS A 327 2.70 26.44 -17.12
N SER A 328 3.49 25.41 -16.81
CA SER A 328 4.83 25.23 -17.40
C SER A 328 5.00 23.84 -17.95
N VAL A 329 5.26 23.79 -19.26
CA VAL A 329 5.57 22.58 -20.01
C VAL A 329 6.82 21.90 -19.44
N GLU A 330 7.82 22.67 -19.03
CA GLU A 330 9.07 22.18 -18.41
C GLU A 330 8.82 21.49 -17.08
N LYS A 331 7.93 22.04 -16.24
CA LYS A 331 7.55 21.41 -14.97
C LYS A 331 6.86 20.08 -15.19
N ILE A 332 5.92 20.02 -16.15
CA ILE A 332 5.23 18.77 -16.48
C ILE A 332 6.20 17.76 -17.10
N LYS A 333 7.07 18.20 -18.01
CA LYS A 333 8.13 17.38 -18.59
C LYS A 333 9.03 16.77 -17.50
N LYS A 334 9.45 17.57 -16.52
CA LYS A 334 10.27 17.08 -15.40
C LYS A 334 9.54 15.99 -14.60
N LEU A 335 8.27 16.21 -14.25
CA LEU A 335 7.46 15.20 -13.56
C LEU A 335 7.28 13.93 -14.41
N ILE A 336 7.10 14.08 -15.73
CA ILE A 336 7.05 12.95 -16.67
C ILE A 336 8.35 12.17 -16.61
N THR A 337 9.50 12.84 -16.74
CA THR A 337 10.83 12.21 -16.67
C THR A 337 11.03 11.47 -15.35
N GLU A 338 10.63 12.05 -14.21
CA GLU A 338 10.71 11.37 -12.91
C GLU A 338 9.79 10.14 -12.83
N SER A 339 8.63 10.16 -13.50
CA SER A 339 7.64 9.08 -13.48
C SER A 339 7.85 7.98 -14.53
N THR A 340 8.61 8.25 -15.60
CA THR A 340 8.96 7.27 -16.62
C THR A 340 10.34 6.72 -16.31
N ASN A 341 10.53 5.40 -16.29
CA ASN A 341 11.85 4.81 -16.06
C ASN A 341 12.82 5.34 -17.15
N ASP A 342 13.78 6.20 -16.74
CA ASP A 342 14.42 7.26 -17.55
C ASP A 342 15.12 6.73 -18.83
N VAL A 343 15.48 5.45 -18.83
CA VAL A 343 16.19 4.76 -19.91
C VAL A 343 15.26 4.40 -21.09
N GLY A 344 13.95 4.29 -20.86
CA GLY A 344 13.03 3.62 -21.79
C GLY A 344 12.22 4.51 -22.73
N CYS A 345 12.29 5.85 -22.63
CA CYS A 345 11.36 6.74 -23.33
C CYS A 345 12.04 7.89 -24.10
N ARG A 346 11.44 8.30 -25.23
CA ARG A 346 11.77 9.53 -25.96
C ARG A 346 10.67 10.54 -25.67
N ILE A 347 11.05 11.67 -25.07
CA ILE A 347 10.15 12.78 -24.78
C ILE A 347 10.50 13.94 -25.72
N THR A 348 9.52 14.36 -26.52
CA THR A 348 9.63 15.53 -27.40
C THR A 348 8.60 16.57 -26.98
N VAL A 349 9.02 17.83 -26.95
CA VAL A 349 8.15 18.97 -26.63
C VAL A 349 7.98 19.79 -27.89
N ASP A 350 6.73 20.13 -28.21
CA ASP A 350 6.35 21.03 -29.29
C ASP A 350 5.28 21.98 -28.76
N GLU A 351 5.65 23.24 -28.56
CA GLU A 351 4.82 24.25 -27.89
C GLU A 351 4.20 23.73 -26.57
N ASN A 352 2.88 23.55 -26.52
CA ASN A 352 2.14 23.07 -25.36
C ASN A 352 1.94 21.54 -25.33
N LYS A 353 2.49 20.81 -26.30
CA LYS A 353 2.32 19.37 -26.45
C LYS A 353 3.58 18.63 -26.04
N ILE A 354 3.42 17.65 -25.16
CA ILE A 354 4.48 16.72 -24.77
C ILE A 354 4.15 15.35 -25.35
N THR A 355 4.97 14.87 -26.28
CA THR A 355 4.85 13.53 -26.85
C THR A 355 5.87 12.60 -26.21
N ILE A 356 5.38 11.48 -25.68
CA ILE A 356 6.15 10.44 -25.02
C ILE A 356 5.99 9.15 -25.83
N ARG A 357 7.11 8.59 -26.28
CA ARG A 357 7.14 7.30 -26.98
C ARG A 357 8.13 6.39 -26.30
N GLY A 358 7.84 5.09 -26.26
CA GLY A 358 8.84 4.10 -25.90
C GLY A 358 10.05 4.20 -26.81
N ARG A 359 11.24 3.81 -26.31
CA ARG A 359 12.44 3.57 -27.10
C ARG A 359 12.70 2.08 -27.31
N TYR A 360 11.88 1.22 -26.70
CA TYR A 360 12.00 -0.23 -26.79
C TYR A 360 11.87 -0.67 -28.24
N LYS A 361 12.98 -1.08 -28.85
CA LYS A 361 12.92 -1.72 -30.17
C LYS A 361 12.19 -3.05 -30.01
N LYS A 362 11.13 -3.25 -30.78
CA LYS A 362 10.47 -4.55 -30.86
C LYS A 362 11.51 -5.52 -31.43
N VAL A 363 12.01 -6.43 -30.59
CA VAL A 363 12.80 -7.56 -31.08
C VAL A 363 11.82 -8.37 -31.89
N SER A 364 11.95 -8.31 -33.21
CA SER A 364 11.26 -9.25 -34.09
C SER A 364 11.98 -10.56 -33.85
N ILE A 365 11.44 -11.38 -32.96
CA ILE A 365 11.96 -12.72 -32.72
C ILE A 365 11.59 -13.51 -33.97
N ALA A 366 12.43 -13.42 -34.99
CA ALA A 366 12.56 -14.54 -35.91
C ALA A 366 12.92 -15.73 -35.00
N TRP A 367 12.14 -16.82 -35.11
CA TRP A 367 12.30 -18.07 -34.35
C TRP A 367 11.62 -18.12 -32.97
N ILE A 368 10.30 -17.92 -32.95
CA ILE A 368 9.48 -18.90 -32.23
C ILE A 368 8.81 -19.76 -33.31
N PRO A 369 9.27 -21.00 -33.52
CA PRO A 369 8.67 -21.90 -34.51
C PRO A 369 7.17 -22.01 -34.30
N GLU A 370 6.39 -22.26 -35.36
CA GLU A 370 4.91 -22.40 -35.34
C GLU A 370 4.36 -23.46 -34.34
N MET A 371 5.23 -24.19 -33.63
CA MET A 371 4.91 -24.94 -32.40
C MET A 371 4.65 -24.04 -31.17
N SER A 372 4.57 -22.71 -31.35
CA SER A 372 4.48 -21.65 -30.34
C SER A 372 3.16 -21.55 -29.57
N ASN A 373 2.11 -22.26 -29.97
CA ASN A 373 0.78 -22.07 -29.39
C ASN A 373 0.71 -22.37 -27.89
N GLU A 374 1.41 -23.40 -27.41
CA GLU A 374 1.42 -23.74 -25.97
C GLU A 374 2.22 -22.72 -25.15
N VAL A 375 3.34 -22.24 -25.70
CA VAL A 375 4.18 -21.21 -25.07
C VAL A 375 3.46 -19.87 -25.02
N MET A 376 2.81 -19.46 -26.12
CA MET A 376 2.00 -18.25 -26.17
C MET A 376 0.80 -18.35 -25.22
N LYS A 377 0.09 -19.48 -25.18
CA LYS A 377 -0.97 -19.72 -24.19
C LYS A 377 -0.46 -19.67 -22.75
N ALA A 378 0.76 -20.16 -22.50
CA ALA A 378 1.38 -20.07 -21.19
C ALA A 378 1.71 -18.62 -20.82
N TYR A 379 2.25 -17.83 -21.74
CA TYR A 379 2.48 -16.40 -21.52
C TYR A 379 1.19 -15.60 -21.38
N GLU A 380 0.14 -15.91 -22.14
CA GLU A 380 -1.20 -15.31 -21.98
C GLU A 380 -1.80 -15.65 -20.62
N LYS A 381 -1.58 -16.88 -20.12
CA LYS A 381 -1.95 -17.28 -18.77
C LYS A 381 -1.17 -16.48 -17.72
N ILE A 382 0.14 -16.29 -17.90
CA ILE A 382 0.96 -15.47 -17.02
C ILE A 382 0.56 -13.98 -17.10
N GLU A 383 0.21 -13.46 -18.29
CA GLU A 383 -0.34 -12.11 -18.47
C GLU A 383 -1.63 -11.96 -17.66
N ALA A 384 -2.54 -12.94 -17.74
CA ALA A 384 -3.78 -12.94 -16.97
C ALA A 384 -3.54 -13.02 -15.45
N GLU A 385 -2.50 -13.74 -15.01
CA GLU A 385 -2.16 -13.89 -13.58
C GLU A 385 -1.41 -12.67 -13.01
N THR A 386 -0.52 -12.06 -13.81
CA THR A 386 0.43 -11.04 -13.34
C THR A 386 0.13 -9.62 -13.83
N GLY A 387 -0.74 -9.47 -14.82
CA GLY A 387 -1.00 -8.20 -15.52
C GLY A 387 0.16 -7.73 -16.39
N THR A 388 1.26 -8.49 -16.51
CA THR A 388 2.37 -8.11 -17.37
C THR A 388 2.08 -8.48 -18.82
N PRO A 389 2.13 -7.51 -19.76
CA PRO A 389 1.95 -7.77 -21.18
C PRO A 389 2.86 -8.88 -21.72
N VAL A 390 2.30 -9.76 -22.56
CA VAL A 390 3.01 -10.92 -23.14
C VAL A 390 4.33 -10.52 -23.79
N ASP A 391 4.37 -9.42 -24.54
CA ASP A 391 5.58 -8.97 -25.23
C ASP A 391 6.68 -8.50 -24.27
N LEU A 392 6.32 -7.98 -23.09
CA LEU A 392 7.30 -7.68 -22.03
C LEU A 392 7.81 -8.98 -21.38
N LEU A 393 6.92 -9.95 -21.10
CA LEU A 393 7.32 -11.25 -20.54
C LEU A 393 8.30 -11.99 -21.47
N MET A 394 8.02 -11.98 -22.78
CA MET A 394 8.87 -12.58 -23.79
C MET A 394 10.23 -11.86 -23.88
N GLY A 395 10.22 -10.52 -23.85
CA GLY A 395 11.46 -9.74 -23.80
C GLY A 395 12.32 -10.07 -22.58
N GLU A 396 11.73 -10.14 -21.38
CA GLU A 396 12.43 -10.53 -20.15
C GLU A 396 13.02 -11.95 -20.26
N ALA A 397 12.26 -12.91 -20.81
CA ALA A 397 12.72 -14.28 -20.99
C ALA A 397 13.91 -14.38 -21.96
N ILE A 398 13.85 -13.68 -23.10
CA ILE A 398 14.96 -13.66 -24.07
C ILE A 398 16.21 -13.03 -23.48
N VAL A 399 16.07 -11.91 -22.75
CA VAL A 399 17.21 -11.29 -22.08
C VAL A 399 17.80 -12.25 -21.05
N ARG A 400 16.95 -12.98 -20.31
CA ARG A 400 17.42 -13.99 -19.35
C ARG A 400 18.15 -15.14 -20.04
N ASP A 401 17.59 -15.68 -21.13
CA ASP A 401 18.20 -16.77 -21.88
C ASP A 401 19.51 -16.33 -22.54
N TYR A 402 19.56 -15.14 -23.15
CA TYR A 402 20.79 -14.55 -23.67
C TYR A 402 21.83 -14.34 -22.58
N ARG A 403 21.43 -13.86 -21.39
CA ARG A 403 22.32 -13.75 -20.23
C ARG A 403 22.78 -15.10 -19.71
N LEU A 404 21.99 -16.16 -19.84
CA LEU A 404 22.41 -17.51 -19.47
C LEU A 404 23.37 -18.10 -20.51
N MET A 405 23.15 -17.83 -21.79
CA MET A 405 24.02 -18.26 -22.89
C MET A 405 25.36 -17.51 -22.89
N ASN A 406 25.34 -16.21 -22.57
CA ASN A 406 26.55 -15.37 -22.54
C ASN A 406 27.14 -15.20 -21.15
N GLY A 407 26.43 -15.54 -20.08
CA GLY A 407 26.90 -15.53 -18.70
C GLY A 407 27.88 -16.65 -18.34
N ALA A 408 28.36 -17.41 -19.34
CA ALA A 408 29.65 -18.08 -19.27
C ALA A 408 30.83 -17.09 -19.41
N ILE A 409 30.57 -15.83 -19.73
CA ILE A 409 31.53 -14.74 -19.85
C ILE A 409 31.08 -13.61 -18.90
N GLU A 410 31.72 -13.59 -17.73
CA GLU A 410 31.86 -12.47 -16.80
C GLU A 410 30.61 -12.00 -16.01
N LEU A 411 30.49 -12.60 -14.82
CA LEU A 411 29.99 -11.91 -13.63
C LEU A 411 30.89 -10.69 -13.33
N SER A 412 30.46 -9.49 -13.71
CA SER A 412 30.88 -8.28 -12.99
C SER A 412 29.69 -7.36 -12.78
N GLU A 413 29.55 -6.95 -11.52
CA GLU A 413 28.56 -6.03 -11.00
C GLU A 413 28.67 -4.67 -11.72
N ASP A 414 27.71 -4.34 -12.58
CA ASP A 414 27.33 -2.95 -12.82
C ASP A 414 25.93 -2.87 -13.43
N LYS A 415 25.02 -2.19 -12.73
CA LYS A 415 23.57 -2.21 -13.01
C LYS A 415 23.09 -1.19 -14.05
N ASP A 416 23.95 -0.35 -14.62
CA ASP A 416 23.48 0.89 -15.25
C ASP A 416 23.77 1.12 -16.74
N LEU A 417 24.26 0.13 -17.52
CA LEU A 417 24.64 0.41 -18.93
C LEU A 417 24.19 -0.56 -20.02
N ILE A 418 23.35 -1.56 -19.72
CA ILE A 418 23.19 -2.73 -20.62
C ILE A 418 22.22 -2.51 -21.81
N THR A 419 21.51 -1.39 -21.93
CA THR A 419 20.52 -1.24 -23.03
C THR A 419 21.06 -0.70 -24.36
N HIS A 420 22.27 -0.13 -24.40
CA HIS A 420 22.76 0.52 -25.63
C HIS A 420 23.59 -0.40 -26.55
N ASP A 421 24.29 -1.40 -26.01
CA ASP A 421 25.16 -2.30 -26.79
C ASP A 421 24.48 -3.58 -27.28
N LEU A 422 23.45 -4.07 -26.57
CA LEU A 422 22.75 -5.33 -26.91
C LEU A 422 22.09 -5.33 -28.30
N VAL A 423 21.66 -4.16 -28.79
CA VAL A 423 21.05 -4.06 -30.12
C VAL A 423 22.09 -4.17 -31.24
N SER A 424 23.34 -3.79 -30.99
CA SER A 424 24.41 -3.89 -31.99
C SER A 424 24.92 -5.33 -32.11
N GLU A 425 24.91 -6.10 -31.01
CA GLU A 425 25.34 -7.49 -31.00
C GLU A 425 24.27 -8.46 -31.54
N ILE A 426 23.00 -8.26 -31.21
CA ILE A 426 21.89 -9.05 -31.79
C ILE A 426 21.83 -8.86 -33.32
N GLY A 427 22.17 -7.67 -33.82
CA GLY A 427 22.27 -7.40 -35.26
C GLY A 427 23.51 -7.98 -35.94
N ARG A 428 24.51 -8.46 -35.19
CA ARG A 428 25.73 -9.11 -35.71
C ARG A 428 25.68 -10.64 -35.61
N ALA A 429 24.87 -11.19 -34.70
CA ALA A 429 24.68 -12.63 -34.56
C ALA A 429 23.84 -13.26 -35.69
N SER A 430 23.19 -12.45 -36.54
CA SER A 430 22.42 -12.93 -37.70
C SER A 430 23.26 -13.35 -38.92
N ASP A 431 24.59 -13.29 -38.83
CA ASP A 431 25.51 -13.74 -39.89
C ASP A 431 26.14 -15.13 -39.66
N TRP A 432 25.58 -15.92 -38.73
CA TRP A 432 25.98 -17.33 -38.57
C TRP A 432 25.03 -18.22 -39.38
N LYS A 433 25.62 -18.88 -40.40
CA LYS A 433 25.00 -19.74 -41.42
C LYS A 433 24.04 -20.81 -40.88
#